data_AF-A0A4Y9F2J4-F1
#
_entry.id   AF-A0A4Y9F2J4-F1
#
_cell.length_a   1.000
_cell.length_b   1.000
_cell.length_c   1.000
_cell.angle_alpha   90.00
_cell.angle_beta   90.00
_cell.angle_gamma   90.00
#
_symmetry.space_group_name_H-M   'P 1'
#
loop_
_entity.id
_entity.type
_entity.pdbx_description
1 polymer ?
#
loop_
_entity_poly.entity_id
_entity_poly.type
_entity_poly.pdbx_seq_one_letter_code
_entity_poly.pdbx_strand_id
1 'polypeptide(L)'
;MGYFESVQSAAQLLKPLTDERMLQALDRLEVDYELGDDGAAVFHFERGYFYYALSSNASRDLLSVRGSYRGTFPLEALPALNKFTNAWNQQNLFPKVFPYRVEEERQGFVVLPVELSMVYAGGVADAQLDEHLRAALQTSLEYFETVASTFGGEE
;
A
#
# COMPACT_ATOMS: atom_id res chain seq x y z
N MET A 1 15.19 -24.09 27.23
CA MET A 1 13.79 -23.81 26.88
C MET A 1 13.72 -23.63 25.37
N GLY A 2 13.54 -24.75 24.65
CA GLY A 2 13.44 -24.78 23.19
C GLY A 2 12.01 -24.48 22.75
N TYR A 3 11.74 -23.22 22.41
CA TYR A 3 10.42 -22.77 21.91
C TYR A 3 10.32 -22.72 20.37
N PHE A 4 11.37 -23.14 19.66
CA PHE A 4 11.41 -23.19 18.20
C PHE A 4 11.91 -24.55 17.70
N GLU A 5 11.43 -25.64 18.30
CA GLU A 5 11.54 -26.93 17.62
C GLU A 5 10.60 -26.89 16.42
N SER A 6 11.20 -26.89 15.23
CA SER A 6 10.51 -26.84 13.96
C SER A 6 9.55 -28.01 13.85
N VAL A 7 8.26 -27.74 13.87
CA VAL A 7 7.28 -28.65 13.26
C VAL A 7 7.66 -28.71 11.80
N GLN A 8 8.30 -29.80 11.41
CA GLN A 8 8.61 -30.12 10.03
C GLN A 8 7.29 -30.52 9.36
N SER A 9 6.46 -29.52 9.06
CA SER A 9 5.20 -29.74 8.33
C SER A 9 5.55 -29.99 6.88
N ALA A 10 4.92 -30.99 6.27
CA ALA A 10 5.00 -31.31 4.85
C ALA A 10 5.00 -30.01 4.03
N ALA A 11 6.16 -29.63 3.48
CA ALA A 11 6.35 -28.35 2.84
C ALA A 11 5.56 -28.34 1.52
N GLN A 12 4.32 -27.84 1.55
CA GLN A 12 3.86 -27.03 0.43
C GLN A 12 4.79 -25.82 0.41
N LEU A 13 5.86 -25.92 -0.39
CA LEU A 13 6.76 -24.81 -0.65
C LEU A 13 5.88 -23.68 -1.18
N LEU A 14 5.71 -22.62 -0.38
CA LEU A 14 4.97 -21.45 -0.80
C LEU A 14 5.60 -20.92 -2.08
N LYS A 15 4.77 -20.50 -3.02
CA LYS A 15 5.27 -19.99 -4.30
C LYS A 15 5.99 -18.65 -4.07
N PRO A 16 7.08 -18.36 -4.81
CA PRO A 16 7.72 -17.05 -4.80
C PRO A 16 6.73 -15.93 -5.17
N LEU A 17 6.97 -14.72 -4.68
CA LEU A 17 6.23 -13.55 -5.13
C LEU A 17 6.75 -13.13 -6.52
N THR A 18 5.85 -12.90 -7.46
CA THR A 18 6.16 -12.44 -8.82
C THR A 18 5.12 -11.43 -9.29
N ASP A 19 5.45 -10.66 -10.34
CA ASP A 19 4.51 -9.76 -11.00
C ASP A 19 3.25 -10.48 -11.47
N GLU A 20 3.40 -11.63 -12.13
CA GLU A 20 2.28 -12.46 -12.58
C GLU A 20 1.31 -12.78 -11.43
N ARG A 21 1.83 -13.09 -10.24
CA ARG A 21 0.99 -13.39 -9.07
C ARG A 21 0.33 -12.15 -8.48
N MET A 22 0.95 -10.98 -8.58
CA MET A 22 0.32 -9.72 -8.22
C MET A 22 -0.85 -9.39 -9.16
N LEU A 23 -0.67 -9.55 -10.47
CA LEU A 23 -1.75 -9.35 -11.45
C LEU A 23 -2.89 -10.34 -11.22
N GLN A 24 -2.58 -11.62 -11.03
CA GLN A 24 -3.60 -12.62 -10.69
C GLN A 24 -4.32 -12.32 -9.37
N ALA A 25 -3.67 -11.68 -8.40
CA ALA A 25 -4.31 -11.24 -7.17
C ALA A 25 -5.26 -10.06 -7.42
N LEU A 26 -4.87 -9.09 -8.24
CA LEU A 26 -5.75 -8.00 -8.68
C LEU A 26 -6.98 -8.55 -9.41
N ASP A 27 -6.79 -9.50 -10.33
CA ASP A 27 -7.88 -10.18 -11.05
C ASP A 27 -8.85 -10.89 -10.10
N ARG A 28 -8.33 -11.66 -9.13
CA ARG A 28 -9.15 -12.36 -8.11
C ARG A 28 -9.93 -11.40 -7.22
N LEU A 29 -9.41 -10.20 -7.00
CA LEU A 29 -10.05 -9.15 -6.21
C LEU A 29 -10.96 -8.25 -7.05
N GLU A 30 -11.08 -8.50 -8.36
CA GLU A 30 -11.86 -7.68 -9.29
C GLU A 30 -11.43 -6.20 -9.28
N VAL A 31 -10.12 -5.96 -9.18
CA VAL A 31 -9.54 -4.62 -9.20
C VAL A 31 -9.08 -4.30 -10.63
N ASP A 32 -9.70 -3.30 -11.24
CA ASP A 32 -9.27 -2.81 -12.55
C ASP A 32 -7.90 -2.11 -12.45
N TYR A 33 -7.02 -2.41 -13.41
CA TYR A 33 -5.68 -1.83 -13.48
C TYR A 33 -5.26 -1.52 -14.92
N GLU A 34 -4.37 -0.54 -15.06
CA GLU A 34 -3.70 -0.17 -16.29
C GLU A 34 -2.22 -0.57 -16.20
N LEU A 35 -1.67 -1.13 -17.28
CA LEU A 35 -0.26 -1.48 -17.37
C LEU A 35 0.51 -0.37 -18.08
N GLY A 36 1.58 0.11 -17.45
CA GLY A 36 2.56 1.00 -18.08
C GLY A 36 3.50 0.27 -19.05
N ASP A 37 4.27 1.04 -19.82
CA ASP A 37 5.27 0.52 -20.78
C ASP A 37 6.36 -0.33 -20.09
N ASP A 38 6.59 -0.13 -18.80
CA ASP A 38 7.52 -0.86 -17.95
C ASP A 38 6.89 -2.10 -17.29
N GLY A 39 5.61 -2.37 -17.56
CA GLY A 39 4.85 -3.47 -16.96
C GLY A 39 4.33 -3.18 -15.54
N ALA A 40 4.52 -1.95 -15.02
CA ALA A 40 3.97 -1.58 -13.73
C ALA A 40 2.45 -1.41 -13.81
N ALA A 41 1.73 -2.07 -12.90
CA ALA A 41 0.28 -1.91 -12.79
C ALA A 41 -0.06 -0.70 -11.90
N VAL A 42 -0.89 0.19 -12.42
CA VAL A 42 -1.52 1.28 -11.66
C VAL A 42 -3.02 1.02 -11.63
N PHE A 43 -3.62 1.09 -10.44
CA PHE A 43 -5.05 0.85 -10.24
C PHE A 43 -5.68 2.09 -9.61
N HIS A 44 -6.74 2.57 -10.25
CA HIS A 44 -7.35 3.87 -10.01
C HIS A 44 -8.68 3.72 -9.29
N PHE A 45 -8.88 4.56 -8.28
CA PHE A 45 -10.14 4.74 -7.58
C PHE A 45 -10.52 6.22 -7.61
N GLU A 46 -11.74 6.53 -7.17
CA GLU A 46 -12.28 7.89 -7.11
C GLU A 46 -11.31 8.83 -6.39
N ARG A 47 -11.00 8.52 -5.12
CA ARG A 47 -10.19 9.39 -4.25
C ARG A 47 -8.69 9.12 -4.25
N GLY A 48 -8.21 8.14 -4.99
CA GLY A 48 -6.81 7.78 -4.94
C GLY A 48 -6.41 6.81 -6.03
N TYR A 49 -5.12 6.53 -6.06
CA TYR A 49 -4.54 5.57 -6.97
C TYR A 49 -3.49 4.76 -6.22
N PHE A 50 -3.19 3.59 -6.76
CA PHE A 50 -2.25 2.66 -6.17
C PHE A 50 -1.40 2.02 -7.24
N TYR A 51 -0.26 1.52 -6.81
CA TYR A 51 0.65 0.70 -7.58
C TYR A 51 1.38 -0.24 -6.63
N TYR A 52 1.99 -1.30 -7.16
CA TYR A 52 2.87 -2.15 -6.38
C TYR A 52 4.30 -2.07 -6.90
N ALA A 53 5.25 -2.32 -6.01
CA ALA A 53 6.66 -2.48 -6.35
C ALA A 53 7.18 -3.77 -5.71
N LEU A 54 7.88 -4.56 -6.53
CA LEU A 54 8.60 -5.75 -6.08
C LEU A 54 10.08 -5.41 -6.00
N SER A 55 10.73 -5.81 -4.91
CA SER A 55 12.17 -5.69 -4.77
C SER A 55 12.76 -7.01 -4.30
N SER A 56 13.71 -7.54 -5.08
CA SER A 56 14.47 -8.74 -4.75
C SER A 56 15.91 -8.35 -4.38
N ASN A 57 16.11 -7.69 -3.25
CA ASN A 57 17.45 -7.40 -2.74
C ASN A 57 17.82 -8.38 -1.63
N ALA A 58 19.01 -8.98 -1.71
CA ALA A 58 19.62 -9.82 -0.68
C ALA A 58 18.67 -10.91 -0.10
N SER A 59 17.98 -11.62 -1.00
CA SER A 59 17.05 -12.72 -0.68
C SER A 59 15.80 -12.31 0.10
N ARG A 60 15.41 -11.03 0.06
CA ARG A 60 14.13 -10.56 0.57
C ARG A 60 13.25 -10.20 -0.60
N ASP A 61 12.33 -11.10 -0.94
CA ASP A 61 11.22 -10.78 -1.85
C ASP A 61 10.29 -9.82 -1.11
N LEU A 62 10.46 -8.52 -1.34
CA LEU A 62 9.68 -7.47 -0.70
C LEU A 62 8.55 -7.05 -1.64
N LEU A 63 7.32 -7.11 -1.14
CA LEU A 63 6.17 -6.41 -1.70
C LEU A 63 6.06 -5.04 -1.04
N SER A 64 5.85 -4.00 -1.85
CA SER A 64 5.36 -2.70 -1.39
C SER A 64 4.11 -2.35 -2.20
N VAL A 65 2.94 -2.33 -1.56
CA VAL A 65 1.71 -1.77 -2.13
C VAL A 65 1.63 -0.32 -1.68
N ARG A 66 1.66 0.58 -2.64
CA ARG A 66 1.71 2.03 -2.41
C ARG A 66 0.51 2.69 -3.05
N GLY A 67 0.11 3.81 -2.48
CA GLY A 67 -0.90 4.66 -3.10
C GLY A 67 -0.81 6.08 -2.58
N SER A 68 -1.67 6.93 -3.10
CA SER A 68 -1.84 8.29 -2.59
C SER A 68 -3.28 8.73 -2.74
N TYR A 69 -3.71 9.57 -1.81
CA TYR A 69 -4.88 10.43 -2.04
C TYR A 69 -4.64 11.25 -3.31
N ARG A 70 -5.67 11.39 -4.14
CA ARG A 70 -5.60 12.07 -5.44
C ARG A 70 -5.37 13.57 -5.25
N GLY A 71 -6.03 14.18 -4.28
CA GLY A 71 -5.93 15.60 -4.04
C GLY A 71 -4.67 16.02 -3.29
N THR A 72 -4.44 17.32 -3.27
CA THR A 72 -3.31 17.93 -2.54
C THR A 72 -3.80 18.93 -1.49
N PHE A 73 -2.92 19.29 -0.56
CA PHE A 73 -3.21 20.26 0.50
C PHE A 73 -2.15 21.36 0.55
N PRO A 74 -2.52 22.57 0.99
CA PRO A 74 -1.54 23.63 1.23
C PRO A 74 -0.57 23.23 2.36
N LEU A 75 0.65 23.78 2.34
CA LEU A 75 1.70 23.44 3.33
C LEU A 75 1.27 23.71 4.77
N GLU A 76 0.41 24.70 4.98
CA GLU A 76 -0.15 25.09 6.27
C GLU A 76 -1.01 23.98 6.89
N ALA A 77 -1.56 23.08 6.08
CA ALA A 77 -2.34 21.92 6.56
C ALA A 77 -1.45 20.81 7.15
N LEU A 78 -0.14 20.82 6.87
CA LEU A 78 0.78 19.74 7.25
C LEU A 78 0.74 19.37 8.75
N PRO A 79 0.70 20.31 9.72
CA PRO A 79 0.62 19.95 11.14
C PRO A 79 -0.69 19.24 11.51
N ALA A 80 -1.81 19.68 10.92
CA ALA A 80 -3.13 19.09 11.17
C ALA A 80 -3.23 17.69 10.55
N LEU A 81 -2.75 17.55 9.31
CA LEU A 81 -2.67 16.27 8.62
C LEU A 81 -1.79 15.29 9.40
N ASN A 82 -0.60 15.69 9.86
CA ASN A 82 0.27 14.82 10.67
C ASN A 82 -0.42 14.32 11.96
N LYS A 83 -1.15 15.21 12.65
CA LYS A 83 -1.90 14.81 13.84
C LYS A 83 -2.98 13.78 13.50
N PHE A 84 -3.71 14.00 12.40
CA PHE A 84 -4.74 13.10 11.92
C PHE A 84 -4.17 11.74 11.51
N THR A 85 -3.12 11.71 10.68
CA THR A 85 -2.47 10.47 10.23
C THR A 85 -1.87 9.67 11.37
N ASN A 86 -1.30 10.34 12.37
CA ASN A 86 -0.77 9.65 13.55
C ASN A 86 -1.89 8.99 14.37
N ALA A 87 -3.03 9.66 14.54
CA ALA A 87 -4.18 9.06 15.19
C ALA A 87 -4.74 7.88 14.37
N TRP A 88 -4.79 8.00 13.04
CA TRP A 88 -5.20 6.92 12.15
C TRP A 88 -4.31 5.68 12.30
N ASN A 89 -2.99 5.85 12.23
CA ASN A 89 -2.02 4.74 12.38
C ASN A 89 -2.04 4.11 13.78
N GLN A 90 -2.53 4.80 14.81
CA GLN A 90 -2.69 4.22 16.14
C GLN A 90 -3.90 3.29 16.24
N GLN A 91 -4.92 3.50 15.39
CA GLN A 91 -6.19 2.77 15.42
C GLN A 91 -6.26 1.68 14.35
N ASN A 92 -5.50 1.82 13.27
CA ASN A 92 -5.50 0.91 12.13
C ASN A 92 -4.12 0.25 11.96
N LEU A 93 -4.10 -1.07 11.76
CA LEU A 93 -2.86 -1.84 11.69
C LEU A 93 -2.08 -1.62 10.39
N PHE A 94 -2.78 -1.65 9.26
CA PHE A 94 -2.22 -1.44 7.93
C PHE A 94 -3.23 -0.72 7.03
N PRO A 95 -2.77 0.05 6.03
CA PRO A 95 -1.39 0.45 5.76
C PRO A 95 -0.92 1.61 6.63
N LYS A 96 0.39 1.88 6.61
CA LYS A 96 0.98 3.11 7.18
C LYS A 96 0.58 4.29 6.29
N VAL A 97 0.04 5.34 6.89
CA VAL A 97 -0.30 6.59 6.20
C VAL A 97 0.55 7.74 6.72
N PHE A 98 0.99 8.63 5.85
CA PHE A 98 1.87 9.74 6.26
C PHE A 98 1.78 10.91 5.29
N PRO A 99 1.74 12.16 5.77
CA PRO A 99 1.84 13.33 4.89
C PRO A 99 3.26 13.51 4.40
N TYR A 100 3.41 13.91 3.13
CA TYR A 100 4.70 14.22 2.54
C TYR A 100 4.62 15.57 1.81
N ARG A 101 5.59 16.45 2.08
CA ARG A 101 5.72 17.72 1.36
C ARG A 101 6.39 17.47 0.02
N VAL A 102 5.74 17.95 -1.04
CA VAL A 102 6.30 18.03 -2.38
C VAL A 102 6.59 19.48 -2.70
N GLU A 103 7.73 19.74 -3.33
CA GLU A 103 8.07 21.04 -3.89
C GLU A 103 8.14 20.92 -5.41
N GLU A 104 7.25 21.61 -6.11
CA GLU A 104 7.26 21.69 -7.56
C GLU A 104 7.46 23.14 -7.98
N GLU A 105 8.55 23.38 -8.70
CA GLU A 105 8.97 24.70 -9.19
C GLU A 105 9.04 25.78 -8.10
N ARG A 106 7.92 26.48 -7.85
CA ARG A 106 7.75 27.63 -6.95
C ARG A 106 6.58 27.47 -5.99
N GLN A 107 5.89 26.33 -6.01
CA GLN A 107 4.76 26.03 -5.13
C GLN A 107 5.04 24.73 -4.38
N GLY A 108 4.60 24.69 -3.12
CA GLY A 108 4.70 23.50 -2.29
C GLY A 108 3.31 23.05 -1.89
N PHE A 109 3.12 21.75 -1.88
CA PHE A 109 1.88 21.13 -1.45
C PHE A 109 2.18 19.86 -0.66
N VAL A 110 1.16 19.36 0.02
CA VAL A 110 1.21 18.13 0.81
C VAL A 110 0.40 17.07 0.10
N VAL A 111 1.02 15.91 -0.11
CA VAL A 111 0.36 14.69 -0.58
C VAL A 111 0.22 13.72 0.57
N LEU A 112 -0.70 12.76 0.44
CA LEU A 112 -1.01 11.78 1.49
C LEU A 112 -0.79 10.35 0.97
N PRO A 113 0.47 9.89 0.91
CA PRO A 113 0.79 8.52 0.57
C PRO A 113 0.36 7.52 1.64
N VAL A 114 0.13 6.30 1.16
CA VAL A 114 -0.14 5.10 1.94
C VAL A 114 0.80 4.00 1.49
N GLU A 115 1.23 3.16 2.42
CA GLU A 115 2.17 2.07 2.12
C GLU A 115 1.92 0.85 3.01
N LEU A 116 1.74 -0.31 2.38
CA LEU A 116 1.88 -1.63 3.00
C LEU A 116 3.11 -2.30 2.43
N SER A 117 4.04 -2.71 3.29
CA SER A 117 5.28 -3.38 2.88
C SER A 117 5.47 -4.68 3.65
N MET A 118 5.64 -5.80 2.92
CA MET A 118 5.71 -7.17 3.47
C MET A 118 6.86 -7.95 2.84
N VAL A 119 7.56 -8.75 3.65
CA VAL A 119 8.66 -9.62 3.19
C VAL A 119 8.16 -11.05 3.03
N TYR A 120 8.35 -11.61 1.84
CA TYR A 120 7.95 -12.97 1.45
C TYR A 120 9.13 -13.81 0.99
N ALA A 121 10.28 -13.70 1.66
CA ALA A 121 11.49 -14.46 1.34
C ALA A 121 11.29 -15.98 1.30
N GLY A 122 10.29 -16.51 2.01
CA GLY A 122 9.91 -17.94 2.01
C GLY A 122 8.77 -18.29 1.06
N GLY A 123 8.34 -17.37 0.21
CA GLY A 123 7.12 -17.44 -0.58
C GLY A 123 5.87 -16.97 0.18
N VAL A 124 4.76 -16.88 -0.53
CA VAL A 124 3.44 -16.45 -0.01
C VAL A 124 2.34 -17.31 -0.62
N ALA A 125 1.29 -17.64 0.14
CA ALA A 125 0.10 -18.28 -0.41
C ALA A 125 -0.79 -17.26 -1.13
N ASP A 126 -1.52 -17.66 -2.18
CA ASP A 126 -2.39 -16.75 -2.93
C ASP A 126 -3.42 -16.07 -2.02
N ALA A 127 -4.03 -16.81 -1.08
CA ALA A 127 -4.98 -16.25 -0.13
C ALA A 127 -4.36 -15.21 0.83
N GLN A 128 -3.07 -15.35 1.19
CA GLN A 128 -2.39 -14.35 2.02
C GLN A 128 -2.08 -13.09 1.22
N LEU A 129 -1.72 -13.26 -0.06
CA LEU A 129 -1.48 -12.13 -0.96
C LEU A 129 -2.78 -11.33 -1.17
N ASP A 130 -3.89 -12.02 -1.39
CA ASP A 130 -5.22 -11.43 -1.56
C ASP A 130 -5.64 -10.67 -0.29
N GLU A 131 -5.42 -11.23 0.90
CA GLU A 131 -5.77 -10.57 2.16
C GLU A 131 -4.95 -9.31 2.40
N HIS A 132 -3.64 -9.36 2.16
CA HIS A 132 -2.80 -8.17 2.31
C HIS A 132 -3.14 -7.08 1.29
N LEU A 133 -3.44 -7.45 0.04
CA LEU A 133 -3.85 -6.48 -0.97
C LEU A 133 -5.23 -5.89 -0.65
N ARG A 134 -6.19 -6.71 -0.19
CA ARG A 134 -7.50 -6.26 0.28
C ARG A 134 -7.38 -5.30 1.46
N ALA A 135 -6.56 -5.64 2.46
CA ALA A 135 -6.32 -4.79 3.63
C ALA A 135 -5.65 -3.46 3.24
N ALA A 136 -4.68 -3.49 2.31
CA ALA A 136 -4.04 -2.28 1.79
C ALA A 136 -5.06 -1.37 1.09
N LEU A 137 -5.92 -1.93 0.24
CA LEU A 137 -6.92 -1.16 -0.51
C LEU A 137 -8.03 -0.62 0.39
N GLN A 138 -8.71 -1.48 1.14
CA GLN A 138 -9.91 -1.09 1.90
C GLN A 138 -9.61 -0.01 2.93
N THR A 139 -8.59 -0.22 3.78
CA THR A 139 -8.24 0.75 4.81
C THR A 139 -7.71 2.06 4.20
N SER A 140 -7.00 2.01 3.08
CA SER A 140 -6.56 3.23 2.39
C SER A 140 -7.70 4.01 1.77
N LEU A 141 -8.66 3.33 1.15
CA LEU A 141 -9.84 3.99 0.59
C LEU A 141 -10.68 4.65 1.69
N GLU A 142 -10.86 3.96 2.83
CA GLU A 142 -11.54 4.56 3.99
C GLU A 142 -10.78 5.78 4.54
N TYR A 143 -9.44 5.68 4.61
CA TYR A 143 -8.60 6.81 4.97
C TYR A 143 -8.79 7.99 4.01
N PHE A 144 -8.79 7.75 2.69
CA PHE A 144 -8.99 8.77 1.67
C PHE A 144 -10.37 9.43 1.75
N GLU A 145 -11.43 8.65 1.96
CA GLU A 145 -12.79 9.17 2.21
C GLU A 145 -12.84 10.07 3.45
N THR A 146 -12.21 9.61 4.54
CA THR A 146 -12.19 10.34 5.81
C THR A 146 -11.41 11.65 5.69
N VAL A 147 -10.28 11.62 4.99
CA VAL A 147 -9.49 12.82 4.67
C VAL A 147 -10.32 13.81 3.87
N ALA A 148 -10.94 13.37 2.78
CA ALA A 148 -11.75 14.23 1.92
C ALA A 148 -12.89 14.89 2.72
N SER A 149 -13.57 14.11 3.55
CA SER A 149 -14.67 14.58 4.41
C SER A 149 -14.21 15.56 5.50
N THR A 150 -12.97 15.43 5.99
CA THR A 150 -12.45 16.22 7.11
C THR A 150 -11.74 17.50 6.65
N PHE A 151 -11.04 17.45 5.52
CA PHE A 151 -10.13 18.51 5.06
C PHE A 151 -10.50 19.12 3.71
N GLY A 152 -11.37 18.50 2.90
CA GLY A 152 -11.86 19.08 1.64
C GLY A 152 -10.79 19.37 0.59
N GLY A 153 -9.91 18.40 0.31
CA GLY A 153 -8.77 18.58 -0.61
C GLY A 153 -9.19 18.91 -2.05
N GLU A 154 -8.37 19.69 -2.75
CA GLU A 154 -8.55 20.01 -4.17
C GLU A 154 -8.15 18.78 -5.02
N GLU A 155 -9.00 18.39 -5.98
CA GLU A 155 -8.79 17.26 -6.90
C GLU A 155 -7.81 17.57 -8.04
#